data_AF-A0A3M1N5D6-F1
#
_entry.id   AF-A0A3M1N5D6-F1
#
_cell.length_a   1.000
_cell.length_b   1.000
_cell.length_c   1.000
_cell.angle_alpha   90.00
_cell.angle_beta   90.00
_cell.angle_gamma   90.00
#
_symmetry.space_group_name_H-M   'P 1'
#
loop_
_entity.id
_entity.type
_entity.pdbx_description
1 polymer ?
#
loop_
_entity_poly.entity_id
_entity_poly.type
_entity_poly.pdbx_seq_one_letter_code
_entity_poly.pdbx_strand_id
1 'polypeptide(L)'
;MVDLLKIGGAQKLVETFAMHAHEYGIQCSVLSLRVDLESPISAALAAAGHEVRYLPAPHLLSPQRILALIRHFREARYDLVQTHLDYSN
;
A
#
# COMPACT_ATOMS: atom_id res chain seq x y z
N MET A 1 -2.74 -1.15 -3.93
CA MET A 1 -1.64 -0.17 -4.05
C MET A 1 -0.48 -0.59 -3.16
N VAL A 2 0.77 -0.47 -3.62
CA VAL A 2 1.97 -0.85 -2.84
C VAL A 2 2.82 0.38 -2.55
N ASP A 3 3.01 0.73 -1.27
CA ASP A 3 3.77 1.94 -0.89
C ASP A 3 4.58 1.79 0.41
N LEU A 4 5.61 2.64 0.54
CA LEU A 4 6.44 2.85 1.71
C LEU A 4 6.01 4.20 2.31
N LEU A 5 5.32 4.16 3.45
CA LEU A 5 4.56 5.27 4.03
C LEU A 5 5.41 6.43 4.62
N LYS A 6 6.37 6.98 3.87
CA LYS A 6 7.09 8.21 4.23
C LYS A 6 6.20 9.45 4.00
N ILE A 7 6.71 10.67 4.23
CA ILE A 7 5.98 11.93 3.99
C ILE A 7 6.52 12.62 2.73
N GLY A 8 5.64 12.85 1.73
CA GLY A 8 5.98 13.37 0.40
C GLY A 8 4.76 13.48 -0.54
N GLY A 9 4.95 14.09 -1.72
CA GLY A 9 3.85 14.38 -2.67
C GLY A 9 3.15 13.14 -3.25
N ALA A 10 3.89 12.05 -3.43
CA ALA A 10 3.34 10.78 -3.89
C ALA A 10 2.32 10.20 -2.89
N GLN A 11 2.57 10.33 -1.58
CA GLN A 11 1.65 9.76 -0.58
C GLN A 11 0.35 10.54 -0.43
N LYS A 12 0.36 11.87 -0.68
CA LYS A 12 -0.91 12.62 -0.74
C LYS A 12 -1.81 12.16 -1.88
N LEU A 13 -1.23 11.74 -3.01
CA LEU A 13 -2.00 11.18 -4.13
C LEU A 13 -2.59 9.81 -3.77
N VAL A 14 -1.83 9.00 -3.05
CA VAL A 14 -2.26 7.71 -2.50
C VAL A 14 -3.46 7.88 -1.56
N GLU A 15 -3.33 8.79 -0.60
CA GLU A 15 -4.36 9.10 0.38
C GLU A 15 -5.61 9.63 -0.31
N THR A 16 -5.45 10.65 -1.16
CA THR A 16 -6.56 11.24 -1.93
C THR A 16 -7.26 10.20 -2.80
N PHE A 17 -6.49 9.36 -3.52
CA PHE A 17 -7.07 8.31 -4.34
C PHE A 17 -7.83 7.29 -3.49
N ALA A 18 -7.24 6.81 -2.39
CA ALA A 18 -7.89 5.83 -1.53
C ALA A 18 -9.19 6.38 -0.93
N MET A 19 -9.19 7.62 -0.43
CA MET A 19 -10.36 8.28 0.13
C MET A 19 -11.52 8.40 -0.87
N HIS A 20 -11.22 8.74 -2.13
CA HIS A 20 -12.26 8.97 -3.15
C HIS A 20 -12.58 7.74 -4.00
N ALA A 21 -11.75 6.69 -3.97
CA ALA A 21 -11.95 5.48 -4.79
C ALA A 21 -13.35 4.88 -4.63
N HIS A 22 -13.87 4.87 -3.40
CA HIS A 22 -15.21 4.35 -3.11
C HIS A 22 -16.32 5.11 -3.84
N GLU A 23 -16.20 6.43 -3.98
CA GLU A 23 -17.18 7.29 -4.68
C GLU A 23 -17.31 6.92 -6.17
N TYR A 24 -16.26 6.32 -6.73
CA TYR A 24 -16.22 5.83 -8.11
C TYR A 24 -16.49 4.32 -8.22
N GLY A 25 -16.94 3.66 -7.15
CA GLY A 25 -17.19 2.22 -7.10
C GLY A 25 -15.93 1.37 -7.14
N ILE A 26 -14.75 1.95 -6.86
CA ILE A 26 -13.47 1.25 -6.87
C ILE A 26 -13.22 0.66 -5.49
N GLN A 27 -13.01 -0.66 -5.44
CA GLN A 27 -12.56 -1.34 -4.23
C GLN A 27 -11.05 -1.18 -4.09
N CYS A 28 -10.62 -0.37 -3.11
CA CYS A 28 -9.21 -0.10 -2.87
C CYS A 28 -8.68 -0.91 -1.68
N SER A 29 -7.53 -1.57 -1.89
CA SER A 29 -6.73 -2.15 -0.81
C SER A 29 -5.32 -1.57 -0.83
N VAL A 30 -4.79 -1.23 0.34
CA VAL A 30 -3.45 -0.69 0.51
C VAL A 30 -2.53 -1.74 1.13
N LEU A 31 -1.37 -1.94 0.52
CA LEU A 31 -0.33 -2.84 0.97
C LEU A 31 0.97 -2.07 1.17
N SER A 32 1.67 -2.32 2.27
CA SER A 32 2.98 -1.71 2.54
C SER A 32 4.07 -2.76 2.75
N LEU A 33 5.26 -2.49 2.20
CA LEU A 33 6.43 -3.37 2.33
C LEU A 33 7.28 -3.07 3.58
N ARG A 34 6.89 -2.06 4.38
CA ARG A 34 7.48 -1.73 5.68
C ARG A 34 6.38 -1.49 6.68
N VAL A 35 6.63 -1.83 7.94
CA VAL A 35 5.74 -1.43 9.04
C VAL A 35 6.06 0.02 9.38
N ASP A 36 5.03 0.85 9.32
CA ASP A 36 5.08 2.22 9.82
C ASP A 36 3.71 2.54 10.42
N LEU A 37 3.59 2.29 11.72
CA LEU A 37 2.34 2.43 12.48
C LEU A 37 2.11 3.87 12.94
N GLU A 38 3.16 4.69 12.94
CA GLU A 38 3.08 6.11 13.32
C GLU A 38 2.92 7.02 12.10
N SER A 39 2.91 6.45 10.89
CA SER A 39 2.70 7.21 9.67
C SER A 39 1.33 7.90 9.68
N PRO A 40 1.27 9.23 9.49
CA PRO A 40 0.01 9.97 9.36
C PRO A 40 -0.90 9.41 8.25
N ILE A 41 -0.31 8.82 7.21
CA ILE A 41 -1.04 8.21 6.10
C ILE A 41 -1.75 6.93 6.54
N SER A 42 -1.11 6.13 7.40
CA SER A 42 -1.75 4.93 7.97
C SER A 42 -2.98 5.32 8.79
N ALA A 43 -2.84 6.36 9.62
CA ALA A 43 -3.94 6.90 10.41
C ALA A 43 -5.08 7.46 9.53
N ALA A 44 -4.75 8.18 8.46
CA ALA A 44 -5.74 8.72 7.53
C ALA A 44 -6.49 7.63 6.76
N LEU A 45 -5.77 6.62 6.25
CA LEU A 45 -6.38 5.46 5.58
C LEU A 45 -7.31 4.68 6.53
N ALA A 46 -6.87 4.46 7.77
CA ALA A 46 -7.69 3.80 8.79
C ALA A 46 -8.95 4.62 9.13
N ALA A 47 -8.82 5.94 9.26
CA ALA A 47 -9.96 6.85 9.48
C ALA A 47 -10.96 6.84 8.32
N ALA A 48 -10.49 6.62 7.09
CA ALA A 48 -11.31 6.44 5.89
C ALA A 48 -11.86 5.00 5.74
N GLY A 49 -11.64 4.11 6.72
CA GLY A 49 -12.13 2.73 6.68
C GLY A 49 -11.30 1.78 5.81
N HIS A 50 -10.11 2.20 5.38
CA HIS A 50 -9.18 1.37 4.63
C HIS A 50 -8.10 0.78 5.54
N GLU A 51 -8.05 -0.54 5.64
CA GLU A 51 -6.98 -1.23 6.36
C GLU A 51 -5.70 -1.31 5.50
N VAL A 52 -4.55 -1.02 6.12
CA VAL A 52 -3.25 -1.21 5.49
C VAL A 52 -2.72 -2.61 5.82
N ARG A 53 -2.51 -3.43 4.80
CA ARG A 53 -1.84 -4.73 4.95
C ARG A 53 -0.33 -4.55 4.90
N TYR A 54 0.38 -5.11 5.87
CA TYR A 54 1.84 -5.03 5.94
C TYR A 54 2.51 -6.34 5.54
N LEU A 55 3.52 -6.26 4.67
CA LEU A 55 4.43 -7.36 4.31
C LEU A 55 5.89 -6.92 4.51
N PRO A 56 6.36 -6.70 5.75
CA PRO A 56 7.74 -6.33 6.02
C PRO A 56 8.72 -7.45 5.70
N ALA A 57 9.94 -7.10 5.28
CA ALA A 57 11.06 -8.04 5.23
C ALA A 57 12.39 -7.29 5.35
N PRO A 58 13.46 -7.96 5.83
CA PRO A 58 14.75 -7.31 6.08
C PRO A 58 15.44 -6.77 4.81
N HIS A 59 15.18 -7.37 3.65
CA HIS A 59 15.79 -6.98 2.37
C HIS A 59 14.75 -6.94 1.25
N LEU A 60 15.00 -6.13 0.20
CA LEU A 60 14.11 -5.98 -0.95
C LEU A 60 13.77 -7.33 -1.64
N LEU A 61 14.79 -8.17 -1.81
CA LEU A 61 14.71 -9.44 -2.51
C LEU A 61 14.52 -10.65 -1.58
N SER A 62 13.86 -10.47 -0.43
CA SER A 62 13.53 -11.60 0.45
C SER A 62 12.63 -12.62 -0.27
N PRO A 63 13.07 -13.87 -0.47
CA PRO A 63 12.28 -14.89 -1.17
C PRO A 63 10.94 -15.15 -0.50
N GLN A 64 10.91 -15.12 0.83
CA GLN A 64 9.69 -15.31 1.62
C GLN A 64 8.66 -14.21 1.34
N ARG A 65 9.10 -12.94 1.23
CA ARG A 65 8.19 -11.85 0.88
C ARG A 65 7.74 -11.91 -0.57
N ILE A 66 8.63 -12.29 -1.49
CA ILE A 66 8.27 -12.47 -2.90
C ILE A 66 7.16 -13.53 -3.00
N LEU A 67 7.30 -14.67 -2.32
CA LEU A 67 6.27 -15.71 -2.29
C LEU A 67 4.96 -15.21 -1.66
N ALA A 68 5.03 -14.44 -0.57
CA ALA A 68 3.85 -13.85 0.07
C ALA A 68 3.13 -12.85 -0.86
N LEU A 69 3.88 -12.02 -1.59
CA LEU A 69 3.33 -11.10 -2.59
C LEU A 69 2.66 -11.86 -3.74
N ILE A 70 3.33 -12.89 -4.30
CA ILE A 70 2.76 -13.73 -5.36
C ILE A 70 1.44 -14.35 -4.87
N ARG A 71 1.43 -14.93 -3.67
CA ARG A 71 0.23 -15.53 -3.09
C ARG A 71 -0.89 -14.49 -2.93
N HIS A 72 -0.56 -13.33 -2.36
CA HIS A 72 -1.51 -12.24 -2.17
C HIS A 72 -2.15 -11.76 -3.47
N PHE A 73 -1.35 -11.49 -4.51
CA PHE A 73 -1.85 -11.05 -5.81
C PHE A 73 -2.70 -12.13 -6.50
N ARG A 74 -2.34 -13.41 -6.33
CA ARG A 74 -3.13 -14.53 -6.87
C ARG A 74 -4.48 -14.72 -6.19
N GLU A 75 -4.55 -14.51 -4.89
CA GLU A 75 -5.78 -14.68 -4.10
C GLU A 75 -6.73 -13.49 -4.26
N ALA A 76 -6.21 -12.26 -4.27
CA ALA A 76 -7.02 -11.05 -4.23
C ALA A 76 -7.60 -10.60 -5.59
N ARG A 77 -7.13 -11.17 -6.71
CA ARG A 77 -7.61 -10.89 -8.09
C ARG A 77 -7.75 -9.39 -8.40
N TYR A 78 -6.67 -8.63 -8.27
CA TYR A 78 -6.66 -7.21 -8.63
C TYR A 78 -6.77 -6.99 -10.14
N ASP A 79 -7.62 -6.06 -10.55
CA ASP A 79 -7.68 -5.57 -11.94
C ASP A 79 -6.53 -4.61 -12.26
N LEU A 80 -6.06 -3.86 -11.26
CA LEU A 80 -4.96 -2.89 -11.38
C LEU A 80 -4.09 -2.87 -10.13
N VAL A 81 -2.77 -2.87 -10.33
CA VAL A 81 -1.79 -2.68 -9.26
C VAL A 81 -0.98 -1.42 -9.53
N GLN A 82 -1.16 -0.42 -8.67
CA GLN A 82 -0.34 0.78 -8.64
C GLN A 82 0.77 0.63 -7.58
N THR A 83 2.01 0.83 -8.01
CA THR A 83 3.20 0.74 -7.17
C THR A 83 3.89 2.09 -7.10
N HIS A 84 4.30 2.49 -5.91
CA HIS A 84 5.14 3.67 -5.70
C HIS A 84 6.57 3.20 -5.42
N LEU A 85 7.51 3.64 -6.25
CA LEU A 85 8.94 3.43 -6.00
C LEU A 85 9.38 4.36 -4.87
N ASP A 86 10.17 3.82 -3.92
CA ASP A 86 10.92 4.64 -2.97
C ASP A 86 11.78 5.60 -3.81
N TYR A 87 11.80 6.87 -3.43
CA TYR A 87 12.62 7.90 -4.07
C TYR A 87 14.05 7.34 -4.22
N SER A 88 14.52 7.19 -5.46
CA SER A 88 15.92 6.89 -5.74
C SER A 88 16.69 8.19 -5.51
N ASN A 89 17.20 8.38 -4.28
CA ASN A 89 18.31 9.29 -4.00
C ASN A 89 19.30 8.57 -3.09
#